data_AF-A0A8I0H646-F1
#
_entry.id   AF-A0A8I0H646-F1
#
_cell.length_a   1.000
_cell.length_b   1.000
_cell.length_c   1.000
_cell.angle_alpha   90.00
_cell.angle_beta   90.00
_cell.angle_gamma   90.00
#
_symmetry.space_group_name_H-M   'P 1'
#
loop_
_entity.id
_entity.type
_entity.pdbx_description
1 polymer ?
#
loop_
_entity_poly.entity_id
_entity_poly.type
_entity_poly.pdbx_seq_one_letter_code
_entity_poly.pdbx_strand_id
1 'polypeptide(L)' 'TLKALARIWPCYKGNVTFNGEDIKKFSHREFAQKLAILTQAPQSPADLTVKDLVEMGRFPHRNWFDRKSMEDDAHVEWAL' A
#
# COMPACT_ATOMS: atom_id res chain seq x y z
N THR A 1 9.35 15.72 -4.24
CA THR A 1 8.09 15.29 -4.91
C THR A 1 7.38 14.26 -4.05
N LEU A 2 6.06 14.08 -4.20
CA LEU A 2 5.27 13.04 -3.50
C LEU A 2 5.86 11.63 -3.61
N LYS A 3 6.53 11.33 -4.74
CA LYS A 3 7.26 10.07 -4.97
C LYS A 3 8.39 9.82 -3.97
N ALA A 4 9.01 10.87 -3.43
CA ALA A 4 10.05 10.71 -2.41
C ALA A 4 9.43 10.36 -1.04
N LEU A 5 8.30 10.99 -0.69
CA LEU A 5 7.52 10.63 0.52
C LEU A 5 7.04 9.17 0.45
N ALA A 6 6.64 8.74 -0.75
CA ALA A 6 6.22 7.39 -1.07
C ALA A 6 7.31 6.30 -0.98
N ARG A 7 8.58 6.69 -0.79
CA ARG A 7 9.76 5.83 -1.01
C ARG A 7 9.89 5.24 -2.42
N ILE A 8 9.20 5.82 -3.41
CA ILE A 8 9.36 5.45 -4.83
C ILE A 8 10.72 5.97 -5.33
N TRP A 9 11.12 7.17 -4.88
CA TRP A 9 12.43 7.76 -5.19
C TRP A 9 13.28 7.91 -3.92
N PRO A 10 14.59 7.65 -4.00
CA PRO A 10 15.49 7.83 -2.86
C PRO A 10 15.64 9.32 -2.50
N CYS A 11 15.60 9.63 -1.21
CA CYS A 11 16.00 10.94 -0.69
C CYS A 11 17.52 10.97 -0.49
N TYR A 12 18.24 11.66 -1.37
CA TYR A 12 19.72 11.76 -1.32
C TYR A 12 20.24 12.66 -0.18
N LYS A 13 19.45 13.65 0.26
CA LYS A 13 19.80 14.56 1.37
C LYS A 13 18.56 14.82 2.25
N GLY A 14 18.81 15.09 3.52
CA GLY A 14 17.77 15.32 4.53
C GLY A 14 17.06 14.04 4.99
N ASN A 15 16.01 14.23 5.79
CA ASN A 15 15.21 13.16 6.36
C ASN A 15 13.73 13.43 6.09
N VAL A 16 12.97 12.36 5.94
CA VAL A 16 11.51 12.41 5.82
C VAL A 16 10.95 11.66 7.01
N THR A 17 10.06 12.31 7.75
CA THR A 17 9.39 11.74 8.92
C THR A 17 7.92 11.52 8.63
N PHE A 18 7.37 10.41 9.10
CA PHE A 18 5.94 10.11 9.08
C PHE A 18 5.51 9.73 10.50
N ASN A 19 4.50 10.40 11.05
CA ASN A 19 4.07 10.26 12.45
C ASN A 19 5.20 10.40 13.47
N GLY A 20 6.13 11.33 13.25
CA GLY A 20 7.25 11.60 14.15
C GLY A 20 8.43 10.63 14.05
N GLU A 21 8.35 9.61 13.19
CA GLU A 21 9.41 8.63 12.98
C GLU A 21 10.00 8.72 11.56
N ASP A 22 11.31 8.54 11.40
CA ASP A 22 11.95 8.51 10.09
C ASP A 22 11.40 7.37 9.24
N ILE A 23 10.97 7.66 8.01
CA ILE A 23 10.36 6.67 7.12
C ILE A 23 11.27 5.48 6.78
N LYS A 24 12.58 5.62 6.97
CA LYS A 24 13.59 4.56 6.78
C LYS A 24 13.54 3.50 7.87
N LYS A 25 12.95 3.79 9.03
CA LYS A 25 12.83 2.83 10.15
C LYS A 25 11.72 1.80 9.94
N PHE A 26 10.69 2.15 9.17
CA PHE A 26 9.64 1.19 8.81
C PHE A 26 10.16 0.17 7.80
N SER A 27 9.81 -1.10 8.02
CA SER A 27 9.86 -2.11 6.96
C SER A 27 8.94 -1.71 5.80
N HIS A 28 9.17 -2.27 4.61
CA HIS A 28 8.30 -2.00 3.45
C HIS A 28 6.84 -2.38 3.72
N ARG A 29 6.62 -3.46 4.48
CA ARG A 29 5.27 -3.92 4.88
C ARG A 29 4.60 -2.91 5.81
N GLU A 30 5.25 -2.52 6.90
CA GLU A 30 4.69 -1.55 7.86
C GLU A 30 4.41 -0.20 7.20
N PHE A 31 5.29 0.24 6.30
CA PHE A 31 5.10 1.49 5.58
C PHE A 31 3.88 1.43 4.64
N ALA A 32 3.72 0.35 3.88
CA ALA A 32 2.60 0.15 2.97
C ALA A 32 1.25 -0.02 3.68
N GLN A 33 1.23 -0.47 4.94
CA GLN A 33 0.02 -0.49 5.79
C GLN A 33 -0.39 0.91 6.28
N LYS A 34 0.53 1.88 6.25
CA LYS A 34 0.34 3.23 6.80
C LYS A 34 0.11 4.31 5.73
N LEU A 35 0.67 4.12 4.54
CA LEU A 35 0.60 5.07 3.44
C LEU A 35 0.18 4.37 2.15
N ALA A 36 -0.87 4.89 1.52
CA ALA A 36 -1.27 4.54 0.17
C ALA A 36 -1.20 5.78 -0.74
N ILE A 37 -1.04 5.56 -2.05
CA ILE A 37 -0.99 6.65 -3.03
C ILE A 37 -1.93 6.33 -4.18
N LEU A 38 -2.81 7.27 -4.46
CA LEU A 38 -3.64 7.27 -5.64
C LEU A 38 -3.02 8.18 -6.70
N THR A 39 -2.79 7.66 -7.89
CA THR A 39 -2.35 8.46 -9.04
C THR A 39 -3.59 9.07 -9.72
N GLN A 40 -3.41 10.21 -10.38
CA GLN A 40 -4.53 10.95 -10.99
C GLN A 40 -5.03 10.36 -12.32
N ALA A 41 -4.29 9.44 -12.94
CA ALA A 41 -4.67 8.81 -14.20
C ALA A 41 -4.23 7.33 -14.25
N PRO A 42 -4.81 6.45 -13.42
CA PRO A 42 -4.59 5.02 -13.56
C PRO A 42 -5.35 4.52 -14.79
N GLN A 43 -4.64 4.09 -15.84
CA GLN A 43 -5.27 3.25 -16.85
C GLN A 43 -5.39 1.84 -16.28
N SER A 44 -6.63 1.36 -16.14
CA SER A 44 -6.87 -0.02 -15.71
C SER A 44 -6.54 -0.98 -16.84
N PRO A 45 -5.84 -2.10 -16.58
CA PRO A 45 -5.83 -3.23 -17.48
C PRO A 45 -7.27 -3.69 -17.78
N ALA A 46 -7.50 -4.21 -18.99
CA ALA A 46 -8.82 -4.73 -19.39
C ALA A 46 -9.28 -5.91 -18.54
N ASP A 47 -8.34 -6.69 -18.01
CA ASP A 47 -8.60 -7.93 -17.28
C ASP A 47 -8.63 -7.74 -15.76
N LEU A 48 -8.69 -6.50 -15.27
CA LEU A 48 -8.69 -6.19 -13.83
C LEU A 48 -10.12 -5.81 -13.38
N THR A 49 -10.72 -6.64 -12.53
CA THR A 49 -12.01 -6.30 -11.92
C THR A 49 -11.84 -5.33 -10.75
N VAL A 50 -12.92 -4.65 -10.35
CA VAL A 50 -12.93 -3.83 -9.13
C VAL A 50 -12.53 -4.66 -7.90
N LYS A 51 -13.02 -5.89 -7.81
CA LYS A 51 -12.67 -6.82 -6.73
C LYS A 51 -11.18 -7.14 -6.71
N ASP A 52 -10.57 -7.41 -7.87
CA ASP A 52 -9.14 -7.68 -7.94
C ASP A 52 -8.31 -6.48 -7.46
N LEU A 53 -8.71 -5.27 -7.86
CA LEU A 53 -8.06 -4.03 -7.42
C LEU A 53 -8.14 -3.86 -5.89
N VAL A 54 -9.32 -4.08 -5.30
CA VAL A 54 -9.53 -4.00 -3.85
C VAL A 54 -8.71 -5.08 -3.13
N GLU A 55 -8.68 -6.30 -3.65
CA GLU A 55 -7.88 -7.40 -3.09
C GLU A 55 -6.38 -7.10 -3.09
N MET A 56 -5.85 -6.46 -4.14
CA MET A 56 -4.45 -6.03 -4.21
C MET A 56 -4.09 -5.04 -3.09
N GLY A 57 -5.02 -4.17 -2.69
CA GLY A 57 -4.85 -3.25 -1.56
C GLY A 57 -4.59 -3.96 -0.23
N ARG A 58 -4.98 -5.23 -0.10
CA ARG A 58 -4.82 -6.03 1.13
C ARG A 58 -3.45 -6.72 1.24
N PHE A 59 -2.62 -6.70 0.20
CA PHE A 59 -1.34 -7.42 0.20
C PHE A 59 -0.41 -7.08 1.38
N PRO A 60 -0.27 -5.82 1.83
CA PRO A 60 0.54 -5.49 3.01
C PRO A 60 0.01 -6.09 4.32
N HIS A 61 -1.28 -6.48 4.38
CA HIS A 61 -1.93 -7.00 5.58
C HIS A 61 -1.90 -8.54 5.65
N ARG A 62 -1.81 -9.24 4.51
CA ARG A 62 -1.78 -10.72 4.44
C ARG A 62 -0.48 -11.30 5.00
N ASN A 63 -0.53 -12.33 5.84
CA ASN A 63 0.69 -13.04 6.26
C ASN A 63 1.20 -13.93 5.10
N TRP A 64 2.53 -14.07 4.97
CA TRP A 64 3.15 -14.85 3.89
C TRP A 64 2.72 -16.32 3.86
N PHE A 65 2.39 -16.88 5.03
CA PHE A 65 2.01 -18.29 5.19
C PHE A 65 0.50 -18.50 5.37
N ASP A 66 -0.29 -17.44 5.51
CA ASP A 66 -1.74 -17.59 5.65
C ASP A 66 -2.41 -17.70 4.29
N ARG A 67 -3.34 -18.64 4.18
CA ARG A 67 -4.39 -18.56 3.17
C ARG A 67 -5.21 -17.30 3.42
N LYS A 68 -5.87 -16.80 2.36
CA LYS A 68 -6.82 -15.68 2.40
C LYS A 68 -7.62 -15.70 3.71
N SER A 69 -7.48 -14.67 4.53
CA SER A 69 -8.12 -14.60 5.84
C SER A 69 -9.58 -14.15 5.70
N MET A 70 -10.46 -14.60 6.61
CA MET A 70 -11.83 -14.09 6.66
C MET A 70 -11.86 -12.58 6.93
N GLU A 71 -10.85 -12.03 7.61
CA GLU A 71 -10.69 -10.59 7.82
C GLU A 71 -10.43 -9.84 6.51
N ASP A 72 -9.57 -10.37 5.64
CA ASP A 72 -9.33 -9.77 4.32
C ASP A 72 -10.57 -9.82 3.44
N ASP A 73 -11.31 -10.93 3.47
CA ASP A 73 -12.58 -11.05 2.75
C ASP A 73 -13.61 -10.03 3.25
N ALA A 74 -13.71 -9.82 4.57
CA ALA A 74 -14.60 -8.81 5.14
C ALA A 74 -14.22 -7.38 4.72
N HIS A 75 -12.93 -7.05 4.65
CA HIS A 75 -12.47 -5.75 4.16
C HIS A 75 -12.72 -5.55 2.67
N VAL A 76 -12.57 -6.61 1.87
CA VAL A 76 -12.85 -6.56 0.43
C VAL A 76 -14.34 -6.35 0.21
N GLU A 77 -15.19 -7.10 0.91
CA GLU A 77 -16.64 -6.99 0.81
C GLU A 77 -17.15 -5.60 1.26
N TRP A 78 -16.58 -5.03 2.32
CA TRP A 78 -16.93 -3.68 2.76
C TRP A 78 -16.63 -2.59 1.71
N ALA A 79 -15.61 -2.80 0.88
CA ALA A 79 -15.16 -1.81 -0.10
C ALA A 79 -15.84 -1.95 -1.48
N LEU A 80 -16.57 -3.04 -1.72
CA LEU A 80 -17.38 -3.27 -2.92
C LEU A 80 -18.77 -2.63 -2.78
#